data_AF-A0A536KAL1-F1
#
_entry.id   AF-A0A536KAL1-F1
#
_cell.length_a   1.000
_cell.length_b   1.000
_cell.length_c   1.000
_cell.angle_alpha   90.00
_cell.angle_beta   90.00
_cell.angle_gamma   90.00
#
_symmetry.space_group_name_H-M   'P 1'
#
loop_
_entity.id
_entity.type
_entity.pdbx_description
1 polymer ?
#
loop_
_entity_poly.entity_id
_entity_poly.type
_entity_poly.pdbx_seq_one_letter_code
_entity_poly.pdbx_strand_id
1 'polypeptide(L)'
;MRGPARPRETDCMNVVLWILQVLLGIFFVFMLRPNPARLQSGMKYVIEMRSELRIFAGVAGIALVATPFLGPLKVLAPLAAAGLVVLMRGAIVFHLGRREHPNIGLNAVLAALAAVIA
;
A
#
# COMPACT_ATOMS: atom_id res chain seq x y z
N MET A 1 -2.67 27.51 36.27
CA MET A 1 -3.34 26.37 35.60
C MET A 1 -2.89 26.36 34.14
N ARG A 2 -2.09 25.38 33.70
CA ARG A 2 -1.76 25.22 32.27
C ARG A 2 -2.90 24.47 31.61
N GLY A 3 -3.55 25.07 30.61
CA GLY A 3 -4.55 24.38 29.78
C GLY A 3 -3.92 23.18 29.03
N PRO A 4 -4.75 22.24 28.53
CA PRO A 4 -4.25 21.08 27.82
C PRO A 4 -3.41 21.52 26.61
N ALA A 5 -2.22 20.92 26.46
CA ALA A 5 -1.35 21.18 25.32
C ALA A 5 -2.07 20.77 24.03
N ARG A 6 -2.15 21.68 23.05
CA ARG A 6 -2.65 21.33 21.71
C ARG A 6 -1.64 20.40 21.02
N PRO A 7 -2.09 19.36 20.32
CA PRO A 7 -1.21 18.56 19.46
C PRO A 7 -0.45 19.46 18.48
N ARG A 8 0.84 19.18 18.26
CA ARG A 8 1.61 19.86 17.22
C ARG A 8 1.18 19.33 15.85
N GLU A 9 1.32 20.14 14.81
CA GLU A 9 1.06 19.72 13.42
C GLU A 9 1.84 18.44 13.04
N THR A 10 3.07 18.31 13.55
CA THR A 10 3.91 17.12 13.41
C THR A 10 3.28 15.87 14.05
N ASP A 11 2.54 16.00 15.15
CA ASP A 11 1.86 14.88 15.80
C ASP A 11 0.70 14.37 14.92
N CYS A 12 -0.09 15.29 14.34
CA CYS A 12 -1.16 14.96 13.41
C CYS A 12 -0.62 14.31 12.12
N MET A 13 0.45 14.87 11.54
CA MET A 13 1.10 14.30 10.34
C MET A 13 1.60 12.88 10.59
N ASN A 14 2.18 12.63 11.76
CA ASN A 14 2.65 11.31 12.14
C ASN A 14 1.48 10.30 12.24
N VAL A 15 0.35 10.71 12.85
CA VAL A 15 -0.86 9.88 12.92
C VAL A 15 -1.42 9.58 11.53
N VAL A 16 -1.46 10.56 10.62
CA VAL A 16 -1.92 10.35 9.23
C VAL A 16 -1.05 9.33 8.52
N LEU A 17 0.28 9.46 8.59
CA LEU A 17 1.20 8.50 7.97
C LEU A 17 1.05 7.09 8.55
N TRP A 18 0.83 6.97 9.85
CA TRP A 18 0.55 5.70 10.52
C TRP A 18 -0.73 5.04 9.99
N ILE A 19 -1.82 5.81 9.87
CA ILE A 19 -3.09 5.31 9.34
C ILE A 19 -2.90 4.83 7.89
N LEU A 20 -2.23 5.63 7.06
CA LEU A 20 -1.96 5.28 5.66
C LEU A 20 -1.13 4.00 5.56
N GLN A 21 -0.05 3.86 6.35
CA GLN A 21 0.78 2.65 6.39
C GLN A 21 -0.02 1.39 6.76
N VAL A 22 -0.87 1.47 7.79
CA VAL A 22 -1.66 0.32 8.23
C VAL A 22 -2.72 -0.05 7.19
N LEU A 23 -3.48 0.92 6.67
CA LEU A 23 -4.53 0.65 5.67
C LEU A 23 -3.95 0.09 4.36
N LEU A 24 -2.91 0.75 3.83
CA LEU A 24 -2.27 0.32 2.60
C LEU A 24 -1.55 -1.02 2.79
N GLY A 25 -0.88 -1.20 3.93
CA GLY A 25 -0.18 -2.42 4.26
C GLY A 25 -1.13 -3.61 4.34
N ILE A 26 -2.22 -3.49 5.10
CA ILE A 26 -3.25 -4.53 5.21
C ILE A 26 -3.82 -4.89 3.84
N PHE A 27 -4.13 -3.89 2.99
CA PHE A 27 -4.62 -4.13 1.63
C PHE A 27 -3.69 -5.08 0.85
N PHE A 28 -2.37 -4.82 0.85
CA PHE A 28 -1.42 -5.68 0.15
C PHE A 28 -1.16 -7.02 0.83
N VAL A 29 -1.23 -7.10 2.16
CA VAL A 29 -1.18 -8.40 2.88
C VAL A 29 -2.34 -9.30 2.45
N PHE A 30 -3.55 -8.76 2.33
CA PHE A 30 -4.70 -9.53 1.87
C PHE A 30 -4.54 -10.05 0.43
N MET A 31 -3.76 -9.35 -0.41
CA MET A 31 -3.49 -9.82 -1.77
C MET A 31 -2.56 -11.04 -1.82
N LEU A 32 -1.85 -11.43 -0.75
CA LEU A 32 -0.96 -12.61 -0.75
C LEU A 32 -1.68 -13.93 -1.04
N ARG A 33 -2.90 -14.07 -0.51
CA ARG A 33 -3.68 -15.30 -0.58
C ARG A 33 -4.99 -15.02 -1.30
N PRO A 34 -4.95 -15.01 -2.64
CA PRO A 34 -6.15 -14.76 -3.42
C PRO A 34 -7.17 -15.88 -3.15
N ASN A 35 -8.42 -15.50 -2.92
CA ASN A 35 -9.53 -16.43 -2.77
C ASN A 35 -10.42 -16.33 -4.01
N PRO A 36 -10.40 -17.33 -4.92
CA PRO A 36 -11.20 -17.31 -6.15
C PRO A 36 -12.70 -17.09 -5.90
N ALA A 37 -13.23 -17.60 -4.79
CA ALA A 37 -14.64 -17.46 -4.44
C ALA A 37 -15.05 -16.01 -4.07
N ARG A 38 -14.08 -15.13 -3.80
CA ARG A 38 -14.31 -13.71 -3.46
C ARG A 38 -14.00 -12.76 -4.61
N LEU A 39 -13.60 -13.27 -5.77
CA LEU A 39 -13.26 -12.43 -6.93
C LEU A 39 -14.52 -11.89 -7.58
N GLN A 40 -14.59 -10.57 -7.69
CA GLN A 40 -15.64 -9.89 -8.43
C GLN A 40 -15.26 -9.73 -9.91
N SER A 41 -16.23 -9.34 -10.74
CA SER A 41 -15.96 -8.91 -12.11
C SER A 41 -14.90 -7.80 -12.10
N GLY A 42 -13.88 -7.91 -12.96
CA GLY A 42 -12.75 -6.98 -13.02
C GLY A 42 -11.58 -7.31 -12.08
N MET A 43 -11.67 -8.35 -11.24
CA MET A 43 -10.58 -8.78 -10.34
C MET A 43 -9.76 -9.97 -10.86
N LYS A 44 -9.91 -10.36 -12.14
CA LYS A 44 -9.17 -11.51 -12.72
C LYS A 44 -7.65 -11.35 -12.62
N TYR A 45 -7.15 -10.11 -12.65
CA TYR A 45 -5.73 -9.81 -12.46
C TYR A 45 -5.15 -10.39 -11.16
N VAL A 46 -5.95 -10.54 -10.10
CA VAL A 46 -5.50 -11.02 -8.79
C VAL A 46 -4.95 -12.46 -8.84
N ILE A 47 -5.54 -13.30 -9.69
CA ILE A 47 -5.10 -14.70 -9.88
C ILE A 47 -4.11 -14.85 -11.03
N GLU A 48 -4.19 -14.00 -12.05
CA GLU A 48 -3.29 -14.01 -13.20
C GLU A 48 -1.92 -13.37 -12.89
N MET A 49 -1.86 -12.52 -11.88
CA MET A 49 -0.62 -11.91 -11.42
C MET A 49 0.37 -12.97 -10.95
N ARG A 50 1.61 -12.84 -11.45
CA ARG A 50 2.75 -13.66 -11.06
C ARG A 50 2.88 -13.72 -9.53
N SER A 51 3.10 -14.93 -9.01
CA SER A 51 3.19 -15.18 -7.58
C SER A 51 4.27 -14.34 -6.89
N GLU A 52 5.37 -14.08 -7.58
CA GLU A 52 6.54 -13.35 -7.08
C GLU A 52 6.18 -11.88 -6.84
N LEU A 53 5.44 -11.26 -7.77
CA LEU A 53 4.95 -9.89 -7.58
C LEU A 53 3.95 -9.83 -6.42
N ARG A 54 3.17 -10.89 -6.23
CA ARG A 54 2.14 -10.95 -5.17
C ARG A 54 2.78 -11.12 -3.81
N ILE A 55 3.81 -11.97 -3.73
CA ILE A 55 4.67 -12.12 -2.55
C ILE A 55 5.37 -10.80 -2.25
N PHE A 56 5.97 -10.15 -3.25
CA PHE A 56 6.61 -8.85 -3.08
C PHE A 56 5.65 -7.79 -2.52
N ALA A 57 4.47 -7.64 -3.12
CA ALA A 57 3.46 -6.70 -2.66
C ALA A 57 3.07 -6.96 -1.21
N GLY A 58 2.82 -8.23 -0.86
CA GLY A 58 2.46 -8.62 0.49
C GLY A 58 3.57 -8.41 1.51
N VAL A 59 4.82 -8.71 1.17
CA VAL A 59 5.98 -8.47 2.05
C VAL A 59 6.18 -6.97 2.26
N ALA A 60 6.04 -6.15 1.22
CA ALA A 60 6.06 -4.70 1.36
C ALA A 60 4.89 -4.22 2.25
N GLY A 61 3.70 -4.80 2.12
CA GLY A 61 2.57 -4.51 3.01
C GLY A 61 2.84 -4.87 4.46
N ILE A 62 3.43 -6.03 4.73
CA ILE A 62 3.86 -6.44 6.08
C ILE A 62 4.88 -5.44 6.62
N ALA A 63 5.86 -5.02 5.81
CA ALA A 63 6.86 -4.05 6.20
C ALA A 63 6.22 -2.70 6.59
N LEU A 64 5.22 -2.22 5.85
CA LEU A 64 4.47 -1.00 6.21
C LEU A 64 3.72 -1.15 7.55
N VAL A 65 3.07 -2.29 7.80
CA VAL A 65 2.36 -2.53 9.07
C VAL A 65 3.33 -2.70 10.24
N ALA A 66 4.47 -3.33 10.02
CA ALA A 66 5.42 -3.70 11.08
C ALA A 66 6.36 -2.56 11.47
N THR A 67 6.81 -1.74 10.50
CA THR A 67 7.76 -0.64 10.73
C THR A 67 7.42 0.22 11.94
N PRO A 68 6.18 0.64 12.12
CA PRO A 68 5.92 1.63 13.13
C PRO A 68 5.86 1.02 14.56
N PHE A 69 5.89 -0.32 14.68
CA PHE A 69 6.20 -1.04 15.93
C PHE A 69 7.70 -1.35 16.11
N LEU A 70 8.47 -1.28 15.03
CA LEU A 70 9.90 -1.59 15.00
C LEU A 70 10.70 -0.29 15.05
N GLY A 71 10.80 0.30 16.25
CA GLY A 71 11.41 1.60 16.53
C GLY A 71 12.70 1.97 15.76
N PRO A 72 13.69 1.06 15.56
CA PRO A 72 14.94 1.41 14.86
C PRO A 72 14.86 1.34 13.32
N LEU A 73 13.84 0.72 12.72
CA LEU A 73 13.80 0.45 11.27
C LEU A 73 13.15 1.59 10.46
N LYS A 74 13.59 2.83 10.69
CA LYS A 74 13.00 4.03 10.05
C LYS A 74 13.05 4.02 8.52
N VAL A 75 13.99 3.29 7.92
CA VAL A 75 14.19 3.20 6.47
C VAL A 75 13.31 2.12 5.81
N LEU A 76 12.74 1.21 6.61
CA LEU A 76 11.97 0.08 6.07
C LEU A 76 10.66 0.52 5.42
N ALA A 77 9.90 1.42 6.07
CA ALA A 77 8.66 1.97 5.51
C ALA A 77 8.88 2.69 4.18
N PRO A 78 9.82 3.66 4.06
CA PRO A 78 9.98 4.38 2.78
C PRO A 78 10.48 3.47 1.66
N LEU A 79 11.34 2.48 1.95
CA LEU A 79 11.75 1.49 0.94
C LEU A 79 10.59 0.60 0.48
N ALA A 80 9.77 0.11 1.41
CA ALA A 80 8.60 -0.70 1.08
C ALA A 80 7.59 0.11 0.26
N ALA A 81 7.34 1.35 0.65
CA ALA A 81 6.45 2.27 -0.06
C ALA A 81 6.96 2.59 -1.47
N ALA A 82 8.25 2.90 -1.63
CA ALA A 82 8.87 3.13 -2.94
C ALA A 82 8.75 1.90 -3.86
N GLY A 83 8.97 0.70 -3.31
CA GLY A 83 8.76 -0.55 -4.04
C GLY A 83 7.32 -0.73 -4.52
N LEU A 84 6.34 -0.38 -3.68
CA LEU A 84 4.92 -0.40 -4.06
C LEU A 84 4.60 0.65 -5.13
N VAL A 85 5.19 1.85 -5.10
CA VAL A 85 5.04 2.85 -6.18
C VAL A 85 5.46 2.27 -7.53
N VAL A 86 6.63 1.61 -7.58
CA VAL A 86 7.13 0.97 -8.80
C VAL A 86 6.19 -0.15 -9.27
N LEU A 87 5.73 -0.99 -8.34
CA LEU A 87 4.78 -2.05 -8.66
C LEU A 87 3.46 -1.51 -9.23
N MET A 88 2.90 -0.46 -8.62
CA MET A 88 1.63 0.14 -9.08
C MET A 88 1.77 0.79 -10.45
N ARG A 89 2.92 1.41 -10.76
CA ARG A 89 3.22 1.89 -12.12
C ARG A 89 3.22 0.75 -13.14
N GLY A 90 3.82 -0.38 -12.81
CA GLY A 90 3.76 -1.58 -13.65
C GLY A 90 2.32 -2.09 -13.83
N ALA A 91 1.53 -2.10 -12.75
CA ALA A 91 0.12 -2.49 -12.80
C ALA A 91 -0.72 -1.55 -13.68
N ILE A 92 -0.49 -0.23 -13.63
CA ILE A 92 -1.13 0.74 -14.52
C ILE A 92 -0.86 0.39 -15.99
N VAL A 93 0.39 0.13 -16.37
CA VAL A 93 0.75 -0.26 -17.74
C VAL A 93 0.06 -1.56 -18.15
N PHE A 94 0.02 -2.54 -17.25
CA PHE A 94 -0.67 -3.81 -17.46
C PHE A 94 -2.18 -3.64 -17.71
N HIS A 95 -2.85 -2.83 -16.91
CA HIS A 95 -4.29 -2.58 -17.04
C HIS A 95 -4.63 -1.68 -18.24
N LEU A 96 -3.74 -0.75 -18.61
CA LEU A 96 -3.83 0.02 -19.85
C LEU A 96 -3.87 -0.91 -21.07
N GLY A 97 -2.97 -1.89 -21.13
CA GLY A 97 -2.95 -2.90 -22.20
C GLY A 97 -4.23 -3.71 -22.33
N ARG A 98 -5.01 -3.82 -21.25
CA ARG A 98 -6.28 -4.56 -21.18
C ARG A 98 -7.53 -3.69 -21.23
N ARG A 99 -7.36 -2.37 -21.30
CA ARG A 99 -8.46 -1.37 -21.26
C ARG A 99 -9.33 -1.49 -20.00
N GLU A 100 -8.73 -1.89 -18.89
CA GLU A 100 -9.42 -2.00 -17.59
C GLU A 100 -9.36 -0.67 -16.84
N HIS A 101 -10.09 0.34 -17.34
CA HIS A 101 -10.05 1.71 -16.82
C HIS A 101 -10.25 1.86 -15.31
N PRO A 102 -11.17 1.12 -14.65
CA PRO A 102 -11.32 1.19 -13.20
C PRO A 102 -10.04 0.77 -12.45
N ASN A 103 -9.35 -0.26 -12.93
CA ASN A 103 -8.12 -0.75 -12.31
C ASN A 103 -6.95 0.22 -12.52
N ILE A 104 -6.92 0.97 -13.62
CA ILE A 104 -5.94 2.04 -13.82
C ILE A 104 -6.09 3.11 -12.72
N GLY A 105 -7.32 3.58 -12.50
CA GLY A 105 -7.62 4.56 -11.47
C GLY A 105 -7.26 4.08 -10.07
N LEU A 106 -7.64 2.84 -9.73
CA LEU A 106 -7.29 2.23 -8.44
C LEU A 106 -5.77 2.18 -8.21
N ASN A 107 -5.00 1.68 -9.19
CA ASN A 107 -3.55 1.58 -9.05
C ASN A 107 -2.88 2.97 -8.99
N ALA A 108 -3.43 4.00 -9.66
CA ALA A 108 -2.95 5.37 -9.54
C ALA A 108 -3.15 5.94 -8.13
N VAL A 109 -4.32 5.68 -7.50
CA VAL A 109 -4.57 6.07 -6.11
C VAL A 109 -3.62 5.32 -5.17
N LEU A 110 -3.47 4.00 -5.31
CA LEU A 110 -2.56 3.22 -4.49
C LEU A 110 -1.09 3.68 -4.64
N ALA A 111 -0.67 4.03 -5.86
CA ALA A 111 0.66 4.60 -6.10
C ALA A 111 0.84 5.95 -5.41
N ALA A 112 -0.17 6.82 -5.46
CA ALA A 112 -0.11 8.13 -4.80
C ALA A 112 -0.04 7.98 -3.27
N LEU A 113 -0.85 7.10 -2.68
CA LEU A 113 -0.80 6.81 -1.25
C LEU A 113 0.57 6.25 -0.83
N ALA A 114 1.13 5.32 -1.62
CA ALA A 114 2.47 4.81 -1.38
C ALA A 114 3.53 5.92 -1.49
N ALA A 115 3.42 6.81 -2.47
CA ALA A 115 4.35 7.92 -2.64
C ALA A 115 4.29 8.96 -1.50
N VAL A 116 3.14 9.13 -0.84
CA VAL A 116 3.01 9.97 0.36
C VAL A 116 3.69 9.34 1.58
N ILE A 117 3.76 8.01 1.64
CA ILE A 117 4.44 7.27 2.72
C ILE A 117 5.96 7.21 2.51
N ALA A 118 6.41 7.18 1.25
CA ALA A 118 7.82 7.08 0.85
C ALA A 118 8.61 8.35 1.13
#